data_AF-A0A4Q3YEG6-F1
#
_entry.id   AF-A0A4Q3YEG6-F1
#
_cell.length_a   1.000
_cell.length_b   1.000
_cell.length_c   1.000
_cell.angle_alpha   90.00
_cell.angle_beta   90.00
_cell.angle_gamma   90.00
#
_symmetry.space_group_name_H-M   'P 1'
#
loop_
_entity.id
_entity.type
_entity.pdbx_description
1 polymer ?
#
loop_
_entity_poly.entity_id
_entity_poly.type
_entity_poly.pdbx_seq_one_letter_code
_entity_poly.pdbx_strand_id
1 'polypeptide(L)'
;MREDTADFEVSKENAENILGRSFPWYQRVGSTGKLTYFAVCPRCENPIKLIALYTADMTAHGRHENAPVPGFDHFDLEDMTWCATALPRSPVKAERRAITPLAK
;
A
#
# COMPACT_ATOMS: atom_id res chain seq x y z
N MET A 1 24.65 4.54 6.37
CA MET A 1 23.32 4.33 6.97
C MET A 1 22.36 5.04 6.04
N ARG A 2 21.29 4.42 5.53
CA ARG A 2 20.34 5.14 4.65
C ARG A 2 19.47 6.01 5.56
N GLU A 3 19.69 7.31 5.53
CA GLU A 3 19.07 8.31 6.43
C GLU A 3 17.75 8.88 5.86
N ASP A 4 17.27 8.38 4.71
CA ASP A 4 16.25 9.08 3.90
C ASP A 4 14.89 8.36 3.73
N THR A 5 14.62 7.23 4.38
CA THR A 5 13.28 6.61 4.32
C THR A 5 12.47 6.97 5.57
N ALA A 6 12.06 8.23 5.65
CA ALA A 6 11.09 8.65 6.65
C ALA A 6 9.70 8.05 6.32
N ASP A 7 9.07 7.42 7.30
CA ASP A 7 7.70 6.94 7.19
C ASP A 7 6.74 8.14 7.29
N PHE A 8 5.87 8.30 6.29
CA PHE A 8 4.86 9.35 6.27
C PHE A 8 3.45 8.79 6.41
N GLU A 9 2.61 9.50 7.16
CA GLU A 9 1.18 9.21 7.19
C GLU A 9 0.56 9.49 5.81
N VAL A 10 -0.37 8.63 5.38
CA VAL A 10 -1.11 8.81 4.13
C VAL A 10 -2.16 9.90 4.33
N SER A 11 -1.82 11.13 3.94
CA SER A 11 -2.72 12.29 3.94
C SER A 11 -2.63 13.04 2.60
N LYS A 12 -3.64 13.87 2.32
CA LYS A 12 -3.64 14.75 1.15
C LYS A 12 -2.43 15.69 1.18
N GLU A 13 -2.19 16.35 2.32
CA GLU A 13 -1.09 17.32 2.43
C GLU A 13 0.27 16.65 2.20
N ASN A 14 0.50 15.46 2.76
CA ASN A 14 1.76 14.75 2.56
C ASN A 14 1.94 14.31 1.11
N ALA A 15 0.88 13.79 0.48
CA ALA A 15 0.94 13.40 -0.93
C ALA A 15 1.26 14.61 -1.83
N GLU A 16 0.62 15.75 -1.62
CA GLU A 16 0.84 16.94 -2.45
C GLU A 16 2.21 17.60 -2.20
N ASN A 17 2.67 17.66 -0.95
CA ASN A 17 3.93 18.33 -0.59
C ASN A 17 5.17 17.47 -0.87
N ILE A 18 5.09 16.15 -0.64
CA ILE A 18 6.25 15.25 -0.72
C ILE A 18 6.36 14.64 -2.11
N LEU A 19 5.26 14.06 -2.60
CA LEU A 19 5.28 13.32 -3.86
C LEU A 19 5.12 14.24 -5.06
N GLY A 20 4.36 15.33 -4.89
CA GLY A 20 4.06 16.29 -5.94
C GLY A 20 3.25 15.68 -7.09
N ARG A 21 2.97 16.50 -8.11
CA ARG A 21 2.18 16.08 -9.30
C ARG A 21 3.07 15.66 -10.46
N SER A 22 4.12 14.88 -10.18
CA SER A 22 5.11 14.44 -11.16
C SER A 22 5.17 12.92 -11.27
N PHE A 23 5.55 12.43 -12.45
CA PHE A 23 5.90 11.03 -12.65
C PHE A 23 7.14 10.67 -11.80
N PRO A 24 7.23 9.47 -11.20
CA PRO A 24 6.28 8.36 -11.27
C PRO A 24 5.13 8.44 -10.25
N TRP A 25 5.19 9.39 -9.32
CA TRP A 25 4.29 9.47 -8.17
C TRP A 25 2.87 9.89 -8.49
N TYR A 26 2.64 10.60 -9.60
CA TYR A 26 1.31 11.02 -10.02
C TYR A 26 1.08 10.68 -11.48
N GLN A 27 0.24 9.68 -11.72
CA GLN A 27 0.00 9.17 -13.07
C GLN A 27 -1.42 8.67 -13.30
N ARG A 28 -1.78 8.52 -14.57
CA ARG A 28 -3.10 8.02 -14.99
C ARG A 28 -3.09 6.50 -14.95
N VAL A 29 -4.12 5.92 -14.35
CA VAL A 29 -4.23 4.47 -14.17
C VAL A 29 -5.48 3.93 -14.85
N GLY A 30 -5.33 2.82 -15.57
CA GLY A 30 -6.42 2.10 -16.23
C GLY A 30 -7.02 2.82 -17.44
N SER A 31 -8.02 2.20 -18.06
CA SER A 31 -8.72 2.70 -19.24
C SER A 31 -9.54 3.97 -18.98
N THR A 32 -9.91 4.25 -17.73
CA THR A 32 -10.63 5.47 -17.35
C THR A 32 -9.73 6.70 -17.27
N GLY A 33 -8.39 6.53 -17.30
CA GLY A 33 -7.44 7.62 -17.28
C GLY A 33 -7.45 8.45 -15.99
N LYS A 34 -7.96 7.88 -14.89
CA LYS A 34 -8.04 8.54 -13.57
C LYS A 34 -6.64 8.80 -13.04
N LEU A 35 -6.37 10.05 -12.67
CA LEU A 35 -5.13 10.43 -12.00
C LEU A 35 -5.11 9.90 -10.57
N THR A 36 -3.94 9.43 -10.14
CA THR A 36 -3.74 8.74 -8.87
C THR A 36 -2.34 9.01 -8.37
N TYR A 37 -2.20 9.12 -7.05
CA TYR A 37 -0.91 9.12 -6.40
C TYR A 37 -0.44 7.70 -6.10
N PHE A 38 0.85 7.47 -6.32
CA PHE A 38 1.59 6.29 -5.92
C PHE A 38 2.64 6.68 -4.89
N ALA A 39 3.00 5.73 -4.04
CA ALA A 39 4.10 5.81 -3.11
C ALA A 39 4.81 4.45 -3.04
N VAL A 40 5.85 4.33 -2.23
CA VAL A 40 6.53 3.05 -1.97
C VAL A 40 6.13 2.56 -0.59
N CYS A 41 5.87 1.26 -0.46
CA CYS A 41 5.65 0.64 0.85
C CYS A 41 6.98 0.62 1.63
N PRO A 42 7.05 1.16 2.86
CA PRO A 42 8.29 1.16 3.64
C PRO A 42 8.71 -0.24 4.13
N ARG A 43 7.87 -1.28 3.91
CA ARG A 43 8.10 -2.63 4.42
C ARG A 43 8.59 -3.62 3.37
N CYS A 44 8.02 -3.59 2.17
CA CYS A 44 8.34 -4.51 1.09
C CYS A 44 8.83 -3.81 -0.17
N GLU A 45 9.07 -2.49 -0.10
CA GLU A 45 9.62 -1.65 -1.17
C GLU A 45 8.79 -1.62 -2.49
N ASN A 46 7.67 -2.31 -2.51
CA ASN A 46 6.76 -2.38 -3.63
C ASN A 46 5.93 -1.09 -3.77
N PRO A 47 5.54 -0.72 -5.01
CA PRO A 47 4.68 0.42 -5.24
C PRO A 47 3.29 0.19 -4.65
N ILE A 48 2.79 1.23 -3.99
CA ILE A 48 1.43 1.30 -3.44
C ILE A 48 0.68 2.45 -4.08
N LYS A 49 -0.61 2.23 -4.31
CA LYS A 49 -1.56 3.22 -4.76
C LYS A 49 -2.21 3.90 -3.55
N LEU A 50 -2.23 5.23 -3.52
CA LEU A 50 -2.91 5.98 -2.48
C LEU A 50 -4.41 6.12 -2.82
N ILE A 51 -5.25 5.61 -1.93
CA ILE A 51 -6.72 5.59 -2.07
C ILE A 51 -7.34 6.59 -1.09
N ALA A 52 -8.50 7.14 -1.49
CA ALA A 52 -9.33 8.02 -0.66
C ALA A 52 -8.67 9.35 -0.20
N LEU A 53 -7.55 9.78 -0.80
CA LEU A 53 -6.88 11.05 -0.45
C LEU A 53 -7.80 12.29 -0.48
N TYR A 54 -8.79 12.29 -1.37
CA TYR A 54 -9.71 13.43 -1.56
C TYR A 54 -11.16 13.08 -1.20
N THR A 55 -11.39 11.96 -0.51
CA THR A 55 -12.74 11.51 -0.15
C THR A 55 -12.94 11.69 1.35
N ALA A 56 -13.90 12.51 1.75
CA ALA A 56 -14.13 12.83 3.15
C ALA A 56 -14.67 11.64 3.98
N ASP A 57 -15.39 10.72 3.33
CA ASP A 57 -16.09 9.61 4.02
C ASP A 57 -15.20 8.38 4.29
N MET A 58 -13.95 8.38 3.78
CA MET A 58 -13.05 7.24 3.88
C MET A 58 -11.66 7.69 4.35
N THR A 59 -11.07 6.91 5.25
CA THR A 59 -9.68 7.12 5.66
C THR A 59 -8.73 6.83 4.50
N ALA A 60 -7.86 7.79 4.20
CA ALA A 60 -6.84 7.62 3.19
C ALA A 60 -5.83 6.53 3.59
N HIS A 61 -5.48 5.67 2.64
CA HIS A 61 -4.58 4.53 2.89
C HIS A 61 -3.85 4.11 1.62
N GLY A 62 -2.72 3.43 1.80
CA GLY A 62 -1.98 2.78 0.74
C GLY A 62 -2.56 1.40 0.41
N ARG A 63 -2.59 1.05 -0.87
CA ARG A 63 -2.98 -0.27 -1.37
C ARG A 63 -1.90 -0.79 -2.31
N HIS A 64 -1.42 -2.01 -2.08
CA HIS A 64 -0.49 -2.66 -3.01
C HIS A 64 -1.20 -2.97 -4.34
N GLU A 65 -0.46 -2.80 -5.44
CA GLU A 65 -0.89 -3.25 -6.76
C GLU A 65 -0.29 -4.63 -7.04
N ASN A 66 -1.09 -5.57 -7.57
CA ASN A 66 -0.62 -6.92 -7.90
C ASN A 66 0.13 -6.98 -9.24
N ALA A 67 0.67 -5.86 -9.71
CA ALA A 67 1.32 -5.72 -11.01
C ALA A 67 2.39 -4.64 -10.94
N PRO A 68 3.44 -4.74 -11.78
CA PRO A 68 4.45 -3.70 -11.87
C PRO A 68 3.85 -2.37 -12.31
N VAL A 69 4.30 -1.28 -11.69
CA VAL A 69 3.80 0.07 -11.93
C VAL A 69 4.85 0.84 -12.74
N PRO A 70 4.49 1.49 -13.87
CA PRO A 70 5.44 2.27 -14.65
C PRO A 70 6.17 3.32 -13.81
N GLY A 71 7.49 3.41 -14.01
CA GLY A 71 8.36 4.35 -13.28
C GLY A 71 8.82 3.90 -11.90
N PHE A 72 8.42 2.70 -11.47
CA PHE A 72 8.98 2.02 -10.32
C PHE A 72 9.78 0.81 -10.81
N ASP A 73 11.09 0.82 -10.56
CA ASP A 73 11.99 -0.24 -11.02
C ASP A 73 11.87 -1.53 -10.21
N HIS A 74 11.41 -1.42 -8.96
CA HIS A 74 11.24 -2.56 -8.06
C HIS A 74 9.78 -3.02 -8.02
N PHE A 75 9.57 -4.31 -8.28
CA PHE A 75 8.33 -5.02 -8.01
C PHE A 75 8.67 -6.49 -7.73
N ASP A 76 8.28 -6.96 -6.55
CA ASP A 76 8.37 -8.35 -6.14
C ASP A 76 7.02 -8.84 -5.60
N LEU A 77 6.43 -9.82 -6.28
CA LEU A 77 5.11 -10.34 -5.96
C LEU A 77 5.09 -11.14 -4.65
N GLU A 78 6.17 -11.86 -4.34
CA GLU A 78 6.26 -12.66 -3.12
C GLU A 78 6.36 -11.76 -1.90
N ASP A 79 7.24 -10.76 -1.94
CA ASP A 79 7.41 -9.79 -0.85
C ASP A 79 6.12 -8.97 -0.61
N MET A 80 5.42 -8.61 -1.68
CA MET A 80 4.12 -7.95 -1.59
C MET A 80 3.08 -8.85 -0.91
N THR A 81 3.03 -10.13 -1.29
CA THR A 81 2.03 -11.11 -0.79
C THR A 81 2.16 -11.33 0.71
N TRP A 82 3.40 -11.38 1.21
CA TRP A 82 3.70 -11.60 2.63
C TRP A 82 3.94 -10.32 3.42
N CYS A 83 3.70 -9.15 2.81
CA CYS A 83 3.88 -7.87 3.48
C CYS A 83 2.87 -7.72 4.64
N ALA A 84 3.38 -7.42 5.83
CA ALA A 84 2.55 -7.23 7.03
C ALA A 84 1.49 -6.12 6.88
N THR A 85 1.69 -5.18 5.96
CA THR A 85 0.72 -4.10 5.68
C THR A 85 -0.31 -4.47 4.60
N ALA A 86 -0.07 -5.55 3.84
CA ALA A 86 -1.02 -6.12 2.89
C ALA A 86 -1.96 -7.15 3.56
N LEU A 87 -1.48 -7.83 4.60
CA LEU A 87 -2.25 -8.87 5.28
C LEU A 87 -3.46 -8.30 6.04
N PRO A 88 -4.59 -9.05 6.09
CA PRO A 88 -5.78 -8.63 6.80
C PRO A 88 -5.50 -8.45 8.30
N ARG A 89 -5.84 -7.28 8.84
CA ARG A 89 -5.62 -6.95 10.27
C ARG A 89 -6.53 -7.71 11.23
N SER A 90 -7.63 -8.27 10.72
CA SER A 90 -8.60 -9.02 11.51
C SER A 90 -8.58 -10.49 11.11
N PRO A 91 -8.02 -11.39 11.93
CA PRO A 91 -8.11 -12.82 11.68
C PRO A 91 -9.59 -13.26 11.72
N VAL A 92 -10.01 -14.04 10.72
CA VAL A 92 -11.36 -14.61 10.68
C VAL A 92 -11.46 -15.67 11.77
N LYS A 93 -12.02 -15.29 12.93
CA LYS A 93 -12.11 -16.19 14.10
C LYS A 93 -12.81 -17.51 13.78
N ALA A 94 -13.77 -17.49 12.86
CA ALA A 94 -14.52 -18.66 12.43
C ALA A 94 -13.69 -19.69 11.66
N GLU A 95 -12.59 -19.29 11.03
CA GLU A 95 -11.68 -20.18 10.29
C GLU A 95 -10.61 -20.80 11.20
N ARG A 96 -10.53 -20.37 12.46
CA ARG A 96 -9.62 -20.97 13.42
C ARG A 96 -10.09 -22.37 13.75
N ARG A 97 -9.16 -23.34 13.77
CA ARG A 97 -9.46 -24.67 14.28
C ARG A 97 -9.99 -24.55 15.71
N ALA A 98 -11.03 -25.33 16.01
CA ALA A 98 -11.51 -25.47 17.38
C ALA A 98 -10.34 -25.88 18.27
N ILE A 99 -10.31 -25.34 19.50
CA ILE A 99 -9.34 -25.76 20.51
C ILE A 99 -9.55 -27.25 20.71
N THR A 100 -8.66 -28.05 20.14
CA THR A 100 -8.63 -29.49 20.41
C THR A 100 -7.98 -29.60 21.78
N PRO A 101 -8.66 -30.17 22.79
CA PRO A 101 -8.02 -30.39 24.08
C PRO A 101 -6.77 -31.24 23.84
N LEU A 102 -5.62 -30.75 24.29
CA LEU A 102 -4.40 -31.56 24.36
C LEU A 102 -4.74 -32.80 25.18
N ALA A 103 -4.69 -33.96 24.54
CA ALA A 103 -4.86 -35.23 25.25
C ALA A 103 -3.80 -35.29 26.36
N LYS A 104 -4.25 -35.49 27.60
CA LYS A 104 -3.38 -35.67 28.76
C LYS A 104 -2.67 -37.02 28.69
#